data_AF-A0A357UZ21-F1
#
_entry.id   AF-A0A357UZ21-F1
#
_cell.length_a   1.000
_cell.length_b   1.000
_cell.length_c   1.000
_cell.angle_alpha   90.00
_cell.angle_beta   90.00
_cell.angle_gamma   90.00
#
_symmetry.space_group_name_H-M   'P 1'
#
loop_
_entity.id
_entity.type
_entity.pdbx_description
1 polymer ?
#
loop_
_entity_poly.entity_id
_entity_poly.type
_entity_poly.pdbx_seq_one_letter_code
_entity_poly.pdbx_strand_id
1 'polypeptide(L)' 'MEDVDVIIIGGGAAGLMCAAGAVKRGRRVLVLERNAQVAQKVRISGGGRANFTNLHASPANFLSD' A
#
# COMPACT_ATOMS: atom_id res chain seq x y z
N MET A 1 2.83 25.11 6.08
CA MET A 1 2.58 23.70 5.74
C MET A 1 1.29 23.35 6.43
N GLU A 2 0.27 22.88 5.71
CA GLU A 2 -0.93 22.40 6.39
C GLU A 2 -0.54 21.23 7.30
N ASP A 3 -1.10 21.17 8.49
CA ASP A 3 -0.89 20.05 9.41
C ASP A 3 -1.33 18.74 8.75
N VAL A 4 -0.56 17.67 8.92
CA VAL A 4 -0.88 16.32 8.46
C VAL A 4 -0.98 15.40 9.67
N ASP A 5 -2.02 14.57 9.71
CA ASP A 5 -2.26 13.69 10.86
C ASP A 5 -1.47 12.39 10.73
N VAL A 6 -1.20 11.94 9.50
CA VAL A 6 -0.48 10.69 9.20
C VAL A 6 0.44 10.90 8.00
N ILE A 7 1.72 10.52 8.15
CA ILE A 7 2.69 10.45 7.05
C ILE A 7 2.99 8.97 6.77
N ILE A 8 2.89 8.58 5.49
CA ILE A 8 3.19 7.23 5.01
C ILE A 8 4.35 7.32 4.01
N ILE A 9 5.40 6.56 4.26
CA ILE A 9 6.56 6.47 3.37
C ILE A 9 6.42 5.21 2.51
N GLY A 10 6.24 5.41 1.21
CA GLY A 10 6.03 4.37 0.21
C GLY A 10 4.60 4.34 -0.31
N GLY A 11 4.41 4.61 -1.59
CA GLY A 11 3.17 4.49 -2.35
C GLY A 11 2.97 3.11 -2.97
N GLY A 12 3.42 2.05 -2.28
CA GLY A 12 3.20 0.65 -2.67
C GLY A 12 1.84 0.12 -2.20
N ALA A 13 1.58 -1.18 -2.42
CA ALA A 13 0.31 -1.82 -2.02
C ALA A 13 -0.03 -1.60 -0.53
N ALA A 14 0.92 -1.85 0.36
CA ALA A 14 0.73 -1.68 1.80
C ALA A 14 0.50 -0.22 2.19
N GLY A 15 1.30 0.71 1.66
CA GLY A 15 1.19 2.13 1.97
C GLY A 15 -0.13 2.73 1.50
N LEU A 16 -0.57 2.41 0.28
CA LEU A 16 -1.86 2.88 -0.24
C LEU A 16 -3.05 2.27 0.50
N MET A 17 -2.98 0.99 0.88
CA MET A 17 -4.02 0.36 1.71
C MET A 17 -4.10 1.03 3.10
N CYS A 18 -2.96 1.31 3.72
CA CYS A 18 -2.88 2.04 4.99
C CYS A 18 -3.45 3.46 4.86
N ALA A 19 -3.08 4.19 3.80
CA ALA A 19 -3.57 5.54 3.52
C ALA A 19 -5.08 5.55 3.36
N ALA A 20 -5.64 4.63 2.58
CA ALA A 20 -7.08 4.49 2.40
C ALA A 20 -7.80 4.23 3.74
N GLY A 21 -7.23 3.38 4.60
CA GLY A 21 -7.75 3.14 5.94
C GLY A 21 -7.72 4.38 6.83
N ALA A 22 -6.65 5.17 6.79
CA ALA A 22 -6.52 6.40 7.57
C ALA A 22 -7.46 7.51 7.10
N VAL A 23 -7.58 7.72 5.77
CA VAL A 23 -8.53 8.66 5.17
C VAL A 23 -9.97 8.31 5.55
N LYS A 24 -10.35 7.02 5.52
CA LYS A 24 -11.67 6.55 5.98
C LYS A 24 -11.98 6.89 7.44
N ARG A 25 -10.96 7.13 8.27
CA ARG A 25 -11.10 7.57 9.67
C ARG A 25 -11.04 9.09 9.84
N GLY A 26 -11.18 9.85 8.75
CA GLY A 26 -11.19 11.31 8.76
C GLY A 26 -9.82 11.96 9.00
N ARG A 27 -8.72 11.23 8.73
CA ARG A 27 -7.36 11.77 8.88
C ARG A 27 -6.87 12.41 7.59
N ARG A 28 -6.14 13.52 7.70
CA ARG A 28 -5.33 14.10 6.62
C ARG A 28 -4.05 13.29 6.48
N VAL A 29 -3.87 12.67 5.32
CA VAL A 29 -2.78 11.73 5.05
C VAL A 29 -1.87 12.26 3.95
N LEU A 30 -0.56 12.26 4.21
CA LEU A 30 0.48 12.51 3.21
C LEU A 30 1.18 11.20 2.87
N VAL A 31 1.20 10.83 1.59
CA VAL A 31 1.96 9.67 1.09
C VAL A 31 3.17 10.17 0.31
N LEU A 32 4.36 9.75 0.71
CA LEU A 32 5.62 10.05 0.02
C LEU A 32 6.07 8.84 -0.79
N GLU A 33 6.30 9.02 -2.09
CA GLU A 33 6.78 7.97 -2.99
C GLU A 33 7.97 8.48 -3.79
N ARG A 34 9.00 7.64 -3.94
CA ARG A 34 10.21 7.99 -4.71
C ARG A 34 9.97 7.92 -6.21
N ASN A 35 9.15 6.96 -6.65
CA ASN A 35 8.83 6.77 -8.06
C ASN A 35 7.95 7.92 -8.57
N ALA A 36 8.01 8.19 -9.88
CA ALA A 36 7.20 9.22 -10.53
C ALA A 36 5.68 8.97 -10.40
N GLN A 37 5.28 7.72 -10.15
CA GLN A 37 3.91 7.30 -9.94
C GLN A 37 3.86 6.27 -8.80
N VAL A 38 2.77 6.26 -8.04
CA VAL A 38 2.50 5.22 -7.04
C VAL A 38 2.25 3.86 -7.69
N ALA A 39 2.24 2.80 -6.88
CA ALA A 39 1.83 1.45 -7.27
C ALA A 39 2.61 0.82 -8.44
N GLN A 40 3.83 1.26 -8.74
CA GLN A 40 4.61 0.72 -9.89
C GLN A 40 4.80 -0.79 -9.85
N LYS A 41 5.11 -1.37 -8.67
CA LYS A 41 5.20 -2.83 -8.52
C LYS A 41 3.85 -3.54 -8.67
N VAL A 42 2.76 -2.92 -8.21
CA VAL A 42 1.41 -3.48 -8.38
C VAL A 42 1.03 -3.52 -9.86
N ARG A 43 1.31 -2.42 -10.59
CA ARG A 43 1.03 -2.27 -12.02
C ARG A 43 1.64 -3.40 -12.87
N ILE A 44 2.83 -3.88 -12.52
CA ILE A 44 3.52 -4.93 -13.28
C ILE A 44 3.32 -6.34 -12.71
N SER A 45 2.72 -6.48 -11.52
CA SER A 45 2.55 -7.78 -10.85
C SER A 45 1.55 -8.68 -11.59
N GLY A 46 1.73 -10.00 -11.48
CA GLY A 46 0.86 -10.98 -12.14
C GLY A 46 0.79 -10.79 -13.66
N GLY A 47 1.89 -10.40 -14.30
CA GLY A 47 1.92 -10.11 -15.74
C GLY A 47 1.07 -8.90 -16.14
N GLY A 48 0.97 -7.89 -15.27
CA GLY A 48 0.17 -6.69 -15.50
C GLY A 48 -1.32 -6.83 -15.13
N ARG A 49 -1.74 -8.00 -14.62
CA ARG A 49 -3.13 -8.27 -14.21
C ARG A 49 -3.36 -8.15 -12.70
N ALA A 50 -2.27 -7.94 -11.95
CA ALA A 50 -2.24 -7.93 -10.49
C ALA A 50 -2.76 -9.24 -9.88
N ASN A 51 -1.86 -10.19 -9.59
CA ASN A 51 -2.20 -11.31 -8.72
C ASN A 51 -2.29 -10.82 -7.26
N PHE A 52 -3.42 -10.21 -6.91
CA PHE A 52 -3.55 -9.33 -5.74
C PHE A 52 -3.85 -10.05 -4.42
N THR A 53 -4.23 -11.33 -4.45
CA THR A 53 -4.50 -12.15 -3.26
C THR A 53 -4.45 -13.64 -3.61
N ASN A 54 -4.63 -14.51 -2.61
CA ASN A 54 -4.78 -15.95 -2.79
C ASN A 54 -5.91 -16.47 -1.88
N LEU A 55 -6.79 -17.34 -2.41
CA LEU A 55 -7.91 -17.94 -1.65
C LEU A 55 -7.45 -18.80 -0.48
N HIS A 56 -6.22 -19.32 -0.53
CA HIS A 56 -5.64 -20.20 0.48
C HIS A 56 -4.53 -19.50 1.29
N ALA A 57 -4.56 -18.16 1.38
CA ALA A 57 -3.60 -17.43 2.20
C ALA A 57 -3.70 -17.86 3.67
N SER A 58 -2.61 -18.42 4.21
CA SER A 58 -2.50 -18.88 5.59
C SER A 58 -1.10 -18.59 6.16
N PRO A 59 -0.90 -18.63 7.49
CA PRO A 59 0.41 -18.42 8.09
C PRO A 59 1.49 -19.36 7.55
N ALA A 60 1.13 -20.60 7.19
CA ALA A 60 2.06 -21.58 6.62
C ALA A 60 2.64 -21.18 5.25
N ASN A 61 2.08 -20.16 4.58
CA ASN A 61 2.57 -19.65 3.30
C ASN A 61 3.58 -18.49 3.45
N PHE A 62 3.95 -18.12 4.68
CA PHE A 62 4.86 -17.03 4.97
C PHE A 62 6.00 -17.52 5.87
N LEU A 63 7.21 -17.02 5.62
CA LEU A 63 8.33 -17.22 6.52
C LEU A 63 8.25 -16.16 7.62
N SER A 64 8.16 -16.60 8.87
CA SER A 64 8.26 -15.77 10.07
C SER A 64 8.98 -16.57 11.13
N ASP A 65 9.91 -15.92 11.83
CA ASP A 65 10.41 -16.40 13.12
C ASP A 65 9.36 -16.20 14.22
#